data_AF-A0AAN0SS25-F1
#
_entry.id   AF-A0AAN0SS25-F1
#
_cell.length_a   1.000
_cell.length_b   1.000
_cell.length_c   1.000
_cell.angle_alpha   90.00
_cell.angle_beta   90.00
_cell.angle_gamma   90.00
#
_symmetry.space_group_name_H-M   'P 1'
#
loop_
_entity.id
_entity.type
_entity.pdbx_description
1 polymer ?
#
loop_
_entity_poly.entity_id
_entity_poly.type
_entity_poly.pdbx_seq_one_letter_code
_entity_poly.pdbx_strand_id
1 'polypeptide(L)'
;MHSVINYEQRGTYGNNKYRGNCSGRVIKDLLLHYLGDSIGKPQKRQASFCEVFAGGGTGLAVAKELGFKNSICNLNHKLSVLDNLWFKLY
;
A
#
# COMPACT_ATOMS: atom_id res chain seq x y z
N MET A 1 27.07 -5.24 -11.25
CA MET A 1 25.60 -5.28 -11.10
C MET A 1 25.12 -3.84 -11.02
N HIS A 2 24.27 -3.40 -11.95
CA HIS A 2 23.68 -2.06 -11.91
C HIS A 2 22.26 -2.19 -11.35
N SER A 3 22.00 -1.61 -10.18
CA SER A 3 20.66 -1.54 -9.60
C SER A 3 19.90 -0.35 -10.18
N VAL A 4 18.63 -0.53 -10.51
CA VAL A 4 17.74 0.57 -10.96
C VAL A 4 17.30 1.44 -9.77
N ILE A 5 17.15 0.85 -8.59
CA ILE A 5 16.72 1.54 -7.36
C ILE A 5 17.55 1.00 -6.19
N ASN A 6 18.04 1.89 -5.34
CA ASN A 6 18.75 1.54 -4.11
C ASN A 6 18.27 2.42 -2.94
N TYR A 7 17.98 1.79 -1.80
CA TYR A 7 17.66 2.48 -0.55
C TYR A 7 18.59 1.98 0.55
N GLU A 8 19.35 2.88 1.15
CA GLU A 8 20.27 2.54 2.26
C GLU A 8 19.50 2.00 3.48
N GLN A 9 18.25 2.42 3.66
CA GLN A 9 17.40 2.02 4.77
C GLN A 9 16.01 1.60 4.28
N ARG A 10 15.53 0.47 4.80
CA ARG A 10 14.18 -0.07 4.48
C ARG A 10 13.03 0.84 4.95
N GLY A 11 13.25 1.64 5.99
CA GLY A 11 12.21 2.44 6.65
C GLY A 11 11.35 1.62 7.63
N THR A 12 10.31 2.25 8.16
CA THR A 12 9.45 1.72 9.25
C THR A 12 8.23 0.93 8.77
N TYR A 13 8.22 0.53 7.50
CA TYR A 13 7.06 -0.06 6.83
C TYR A 13 6.89 -1.56 7.10
N GLY A 14 5.74 -1.97 7.67
CA GLY A 14 5.38 -3.39 7.83
C GLY A 14 6.39 -4.23 8.63
N ASN A 15 6.13 -5.55 8.72
CA ASN A 15 7.01 -6.47 9.44
C ASN A 15 8.23 -6.90 8.61
N ASN A 16 9.44 -6.45 8.97
CA ASN A 16 10.67 -6.79 8.25
C ASN A 16 11.06 -8.29 8.30
N LYS A 17 10.47 -9.08 9.21
CA LYS A 17 10.68 -10.52 9.31
C LYS A 17 9.77 -11.34 8.38
N TYR A 18 8.76 -10.72 7.77
CA TYR A 18 7.87 -11.43 6.85
C TYR A 18 8.60 -11.70 5.53
N ARG A 19 8.74 -12.97 5.16
CA ARG A 19 9.45 -13.37 3.94
C ARG A 19 8.75 -12.82 2.70
N GLY A 20 9.51 -12.24 1.78
CA GLY A 20 8.97 -11.66 0.54
C GLY A 20 8.46 -10.22 0.67
N ASN A 21 8.64 -9.57 1.83
CA ASN A 21 8.26 -8.17 1.98
C ASN A 21 9.14 -7.24 1.13
N CYS A 22 8.50 -6.46 0.26
CA CYS A 22 9.13 -5.35 -0.45
C CYS A 22 9.44 -4.19 0.50
N SER A 23 10.36 -3.30 0.13
CA SER A 23 10.58 -2.04 0.86
C SER A 23 9.39 -1.11 0.63
N GLY A 24 8.84 -0.55 1.71
CA GLY A 24 7.73 0.41 1.58
C GLY A 24 8.13 1.68 0.82
N ARG A 25 9.42 2.02 0.75
CA ARG A 25 9.92 3.13 -0.08
C ARG A 25 9.66 2.90 -1.57
N VAL A 26 9.86 1.67 -2.06
CA VAL A 26 9.54 1.30 -3.46
C VAL A 26 8.06 1.53 -3.73
N ILE A 27 7.21 1.01 -2.85
CA ILE A 27 5.75 1.12 -2.99
C ILE A 27 5.34 2.60 -2.97
N LYS A 28 5.89 3.39 -2.04
CA LYS A 28 5.63 4.82 -1.91
C LYS A 28 6.00 5.57 -3.19
N ASP A 29 7.20 5.34 -3.72
CA ASP A 29 7.68 6.03 -4.91
C ASP A 29 6.83 5.71 -6.14
N LEU A 30 6.42 4.45 -6.30
CA LEU A 30 5.50 4.05 -7.38
C LEU A 30 4.13 4.72 -7.23
N LEU A 31 3.57 4.76 -6.02
CA LEU A 31 2.27 5.41 -5.79
C LEU A 31 2.34 6.92 -6.01
N LEU A 32 3.40 7.58 -5.58
CA LEU A 32 3.59 9.01 -5.85
C LEU A 32 3.79 9.26 -7.35
N HIS A 33 4.55 8.42 -8.04
CA HIS A 33 4.78 8.55 -9.47
C HIS A 33 3.50 8.45 -10.30
N TYR A 34 2.65 7.44 -10.02
CA TYR A 34 1.44 7.21 -10.82
C TYR A 34 0.20 7.95 -10.31
N LEU A 35 0.12 8.22 -9.00
CA LEU A 35 -1.10 8.71 -8.35
C LEU A 35 -0.92 10.01 -7.57
N GLY A 36 0.31 10.54 -7.45
CA GLY A 36 0.66 11.67 -6.57
C GLY A 36 -0.28 12.87 -6.68
N ASP A 37 -0.65 13.26 -7.90
CA ASP A 37 -1.55 14.39 -8.14
C ASP A 37 -2.99 14.20 -7.65
N SER A 38 -3.38 12.96 -7.36
CA SER A 38 -4.74 12.56 -6.95
C SER A 38 -4.79 12.08 -5.50
N ILE A 39 -3.65 11.88 -4.84
CA ILE A 39 -3.58 11.50 -3.42
C ILE A 39 -3.95 12.70 -2.55
N GLY A 40 -4.81 12.47 -1.54
CA GLY A 40 -5.17 13.48 -0.53
C GLY A 40 -6.07 14.64 -1.00
N LYS A 41 -6.44 14.71 -2.29
CA LYS A 41 -7.30 15.79 -2.81
C LYS A 41 -8.79 15.45 -2.71
N PRO A 42 -9.64 16.35 -2.16
CA PRO A 42 -11.07 16.10 -2.03
C PRO A 42 -11.88 16.24 -3.33
N GLN A 43 -11.33 16.89 -4.37
CA GLN A 43 -12.07 17.30 -5.57
C GLN A 43 -11.88 16.38 -6.79
N LYS A 44 -10.92 15.44 -6.77
CA LYS A 44 -10.72 14.42 -7.81
C LYS A 44 -11.21 13.06 -7.29
N ARG A 45 -11.51 12.08 -8.17
CA ARG A 45 -11.69 10.68 -7.76
C ARG A 45 -10.47 10.29 -6.93
N GLN A 46 -10.67 10.00 -5.65
CA GLN A 46 -9.57 9.63 -4.77
C GLN A 46 -8.85 8.43 -5.37
N ALA A 47 -7.52 8.56 -5.49
CA ALA A 47 -6.68 7.47 -5.89
C ALA A 47 -7.00 6.26 -4.98
N SER A 48 -7.27 5.12 -5.59
CA SER A 48 -7.53 3.87 -4.88
C SER A 48 -6.36 2.94 -5.14
N PHE A 49 -5.90 2.28 -4.08
CA PHE A 49 -4.77 1.36 -4.12
C PHE A 49 -5.23 0.00 -3.60
N CYS A 50 -4.99 -1.05 -4.38
CA CYS A 50 -5.27 -2.43 -4.01
C CYS A 50 -3.96 -3.22 -4.00
N GLU A 51 -3.58 -3.73 -2.84
CA GLU A 51 -2.44 -4.63 -2.67
C GLU A 51 -2.95 -6.06 -2.46
N VAL A 52 -2.80 -6.90 -3.48
CA VAL A 52 -3.26 -8.30 -3.45
C VAL A 52 -2.40 -9.20 -2.55
N PHE A 53 -1.12 -8.84 -2.34
CA PHE A 53 -0.15 -9.61 -1.54
C PHE A 53 0.37 -8.81 -0.32
N ALA A 54 -0.55 -8.37 0.55
CA ALA A 54 -0.20 -7.46 1.63
C ALA A 54 0.80 -8.01 2.65
N GLY A 55 0.89 -9.34 2.78
CA GLY A 55 1.91 -10.01 3.60
C GLY A 55 2.06 -9.41 5.00
N GLY A 56 3.24 -8.87 5.31
CA GLY A 56 3.55 -8.22 6.59
C GLY A 56 3.01 -6.79 6.76
N GLY A 57 2.05 -6.34 5.94
CA GLY A 57 1.38 -5.05 6.07
C GLY A 57 2.15 -3.84 5.55
N THR A 58 3.11 -4.05 4.64
CA THR A 58 3.97 -2.96 4.12
C THR A 58 3.17 -1.94 3.31
N GLY A 59 2.35 -2.36 2.34
CA GLY A 59 1.56 -1.42 1.55
C GLY A 59 0.45 -0.75 2.36
N LEU A 60 -0.11 -1.41 3.38
CA LEU A 60 -1.02 -0.75 4.34
C LEU A 60 -0.33 0.40 5.10
N ALA A 61 0.90 0.19 5.55
CA ALA A 61 1.67 1.24 6.23
C ALA A 61 1.92 2.45 5.30
N VAL A 62 2.28 2.19 4.04
CA VAL A 62 2.46 3.23 3.02
C VAL A 62 1.14 3.95 2.70
N ALA A 63 0.04 3.20 2.56
CA ALA A 63 -1.27 3.76 2.27
C ALA A 63 -1.75 4.72 3.38
N LYS A 64 -1.52 4.35 4.66
CA LYS A 64 -1.80 5.22 5.80
C LYS A 64 -0.94 6.48 5.79
N GLU A 65 0.37 6.35 5.51
CA GLU A 65 1.27 7.50 5.43
C GLU A 65 0.84 8.48 4.32
N LEU A 66 0.42 7.96 3.16
CA LEU A 66 -0.03 8.76 2.02
C LEU A 66 -1.49 9.25 2.14
N GLY A 67 -2.21 8.89 3.21
CA GLY A 67 -3.58 9.37 3.45
C GLY A 67 -4.65 8.74 2.56
N PHE A 68 -4.43 7.52 2.05
CA PHE A 68 -5.47 6.76 1.35
C PHE A 68 -6.60 6.39 2.33
N LYS A 69 -7.85 6.71 1.96
CA LYS A 69 -9.03 6.37 2.77
C LYS A 69 -9.59 4.98 2.49
N ASN A 70 -9.47 4.52 1.23
CA ASN A 70 -10.06 3.26 0.75
C ASN A 70 -8.99 2.32 0.16
N SER A 71 -7.92 2.05 0.90
CA SER A 71 -6.91 1.07 0.46
C SER A 71 -7.34 -0.35 0.78
N ILE A 72 -7.40 -1.20 -0.24
CA ILE A 72 -7.65 -2.63 -0.10
C ILE A 72 -6.29 -3.31 0.05
N CYS A 73 -6.08 -4.04 1.13
CA CYS A 73 -4.87 -4.81 1.32
C CYS A 73 -5.28 -6.23 1.70
N ASN A 74 -4.94 -7.20 0.84
CA ASN A 74 -4.89 -8.65 1.08
C ASN A 74 -6.03 -9.54 0.52
N LEU A 75 -5.61 -10.76 0.12
CA LEU A 75 -6.42 -11.95 -0.14
C LEU A 75 -6.59 -12.84 1.11
N ASN A 76 -5.72 -12.71 2.12
CA ASN A 76 -5.77 -13.46 3.38
C ASN A 76 -6.63 -12.76 4.44
N HIS A 77 -7.69 -13.44 4.88
CA HIS A 77 -8.86 -13.00 5.65
C HIS A 77 -8.63 -12.21 6.97
N LYS A 78 -7.38 -11.98 7.40
CA LYS A 78 -7.04 -11.39 8.72
C LYS A 78 -6.58 -9.92 8.69
N LEU A 79 -6.39 -9.35 7.51
CA LEU A 79 -5.85 -7.99 7.33
C LEU A 79 -6.70 -7.13 6.39
N SER A 80 -7.96 -7.53 6.21
CA SER A 80 -8.91 -6.86 5.33
C SER A 80 -9.53 -5.65 6.05
N VAL A 81 -9.47 -4.47 5.41
CA VAL A 81 -10.43 -3.37 5.67
C VAL A 81 -11.76 -3.64 4.91
N LEU A 82 -11.86 -4.82 4.30
CA LEU A 82 -12.90 -5.24 3.37
C LEU A 82 -14.03 -6.03 4.02
N ASP A 83 -13.90 -6.44 5.29
CA ASP A 83 -14.91 -7.26 5.96
C ASP A 83 -16.29 -6.56 6.01
N ASN A 84 -16.35 -5.23 5.82
CA ASN A 84 -17.59 -4.44 5.81
C ASN A 84 -18.09 -4.01 4.41
N LEU A 85 -17.37 -4.30 3.32
CA LEU A 85 -17.74 -3.82 1.98
C LEU A 85 -18.07 -4.95 0.98
N TRP A 86 -17.48 -6.13 1.13
CA TRP A 86 -17.77 -7.27 0.23
C TRP A 86 -19.07 -7.99 0.55
N PHE A 87 -19.56 -7.90 1.79
CA PHE A 87 -20.85 -8.49 2.20
C PHE A 87 -22.07 -7.59 1.97
N LYS A 88 -21.91 -6.41 1.35
CA LYS A 88 -23.03 -5.51 1.01
C LYS A 88 -23.39 -5.49 -0.47
N LEU A 89 -22.80 -6.37 -1.27
CA LEU A 89 -23.07 -6.50 -2.71
C LEU A 89 -23.69 -7.84 -3.12
N TYR A 90 -24.23 -8.60 -2.16
CA TYR A 90 -25.14 -9.71 -2.39
C TYR A 90 -26.33 -9.63 -1.43
#